data_AF-A0A945I1L4-F1
#
_entry.id   AF-A0A945I1L4-F1
#
_cell.length_a   1.000
_cell.length_b   1.000
_cell.length_c   1.000
_cell.angle_alpha   90.00
_cell.angle_beta   90.00
_cell.angle_gamma   90.00
#
_symmetry.space_group_name_H-M   'P 1'
#
loop_
_entity.id
_entity.type
_entity.pdbx_description
1 polymer ?
#
loop_
_entity_poly.entity_id
_entity_poly.type
_entity_poly.pdbx_seq_one_letter_code
_entity_poly.pdbx_strand_id
1 'polypeptide(L)'
;LIANYKTSSTLGYNQARDKMYSVIDLEDNNTLKGIYTNYTITINPSQDPRPQTNALNMNCEHSWPQSMGAGSEPQKSDLHHLYPCRGNVNSSRGNKPFADINDNETDKWWRSDYYETSIPSQYINEFSEVDNDNGKFEPREDVKGNIARSIFYFYTIYNNVADQSFFDIQKETLYTWHKEDPANEKELERTYAIASYQNNIPNPFIIDSTLIKRIWFLNCYENANSQLIIENIINNNFFDSNVDVNSDTKVDLFDLIYTINRESSGDAYFICN
;
A
#
# COMPACT_ATOMS: atom_id res chain seq x y z
N LEU A 1 -1.77 11.21 13.33
CA LEU A 1 -1.12 10.56 12.17
C LEU A 1 -0.42 11.58 11.27
N ILE A 2 -1.14 12.48 10.60
CA ILE A 2 -0.54 13.49 9.70
C ILE A 2 0.64 14.24 10.34
N ALA A 3 0.48 14.75 11.56
CA ALA A 3 1.55 15.48 12.25
C ALA A 3 2.85 14.68 12.48
N ASN A 4 2.76 13.34 12.54
CA ASN A 4 3.90 12.46 12.81
C ASN A 4 4.45 11.77 11.55
N TYR A 5 3.61 11.59 10.53
CA TYR A 5 3.91 10.76 9.37
C TYR A 5 3.85 11.52 8.03
N LYS A 6 3.55 12.82 8.04
CA LYS A 6 3.69 13.65 6.85
C LYS A 6 5.11 14.17 6.74
N THR A 7 5.79 13.83 5.64
CA THR A 7 7.08 14.46 5.35
C THR A 7 6.93 15.96 5.12
N SER A 8 7.84 16.74 5.67
CA SER A 8 7.86 18.21 5.53
C SER A 8 8.48 18.67 4.21
N SER A 9 9.27 17.80 3.59
CA SER A 9 9.87 18.00 2.29
C SER A 9 10.10 16.67 1.56
N THR A 10 10.20 16.74 0.25
CA THR A 10 10.59 15.65 -0.63
C THR A 10 11.77 16.09 -1.48
N LEU A 11 12.41 15.14 -2.18
CA LEU A 11 13.54 15.43 -3.08
C LEU A 11 13.10 16.19 -4.35
N GLY A 12 11.80 16.37 -4.57
CA GLY A 12 11.26 16.84 -5.84
C GLY A 12 11.27 15.74 -6.89
N TYR A 13 10.32 15.83 -7.84
CA TYR A 13 9.93 14.69 -8.67
C TYR A 13 11.06 14.00 -9.47
N ASN A 14 12.04 14.74 -9.99
CA ASN A 14 13.14 14.12 -10.74
C ASN A 14 14.10 13.37 -9.83
N GLN A 15 14.54 13.99 -8.72
CA GLN A 15 15.50 13.37 -7.80
C GLN A 15 14.88 12.21 -7.02
N ALA A 16 13.58 12.30 -6.67
CA ALA A 16 12.85 11.19 -6.08
C ALA A 16 12.90 9.95 -7.00
N ARG A 17 12.55 10.11 -8.28
CA ARG A 17 12.64 9.00 -9.26
C ARG A 17 14.06 8.48 -9.43
N ASP A 18 15.07 9.36 -9.44
CA ASP A 18 16.46 8.94 -9.52
C ASP A 18 16.83 8.03 -8.33
N LYS A 19 16.40 8.37 -7.11
CA LYS A 19 16.61 7.52 -5.92
C LYS A 19 15.80 6.25 -5.94
N MET A 20 14.54 6.32 -6.39
CA MET A 20 13.69 5.15 -6.57
C MET A 20 14.36 4.11 -7.47
N TYR A 21 14.81 4.51 -8.66
CA TYR A 21 15.36 3.59 -9.65
C TYR A 21 16.77 3.08 -9.35
N SER A 22 17.64 3.90 -8.75
CA SER A 22 19.07 3.59 -8.63
C SER A 22 19.50 3.12 -7.24
N VAL A 23 18.62 3.20 -6.24
CA VAL A 23 18.96 2.88 -4.84
C VAL A 23 17.84 2.10 -4.16
N ILE A 24 16.62 2.63 -4.13
CA ILE A 24 15.55 2.11 -3.26
C ILE A 24 14.95 0.82 -3.83
N ASP A 25 14.62 0.82 -5.13
CA ASP A 25 13.98 -0.32 -5.81
C ASP A 25 14.95 -1.08 -6.73
N LEU A 26 16.25 -0.77 -6.64
CA LEU A 26 17.28 -1.48 -7.39
C LEU A 26 17.67 -2.78 -6.65
N GLU A 27 17.34 -3.91 -7.26
CA GLU A 27 17.66 -5.25 -6.74
C GLU A 27 19.07 -5.70 -7.17
N ASP A 28 19.46 -6.89 -6.72
CA ASP A 28 20.72 -7.54 -7.09
C ASP A 28 20.96 -7.58 -8.60
N ASN A 29 22.25 -7.57 -8.97
CA ASN A 29 22.71 -7.49 -10.34
C ASN A 29 22.21 -6.23 -11.10
N ASN A 30 21.92 -5.16 -10.35
CA ASN A 30 21.40 -3.89 -10.86
C ASN A 30 20.06 -4.06 -11.61
N THR A 31 19.19 -4.92 -11.09
CA THR A 31 17.90 -5.24 -11.70
C THR A 31 16.81 -4.32 -11.13
N LEU A 32 16.11 -3.60 -11.99
CA LEU A 32 14.95 -2.80 -11.62
C LEU A 32 13.68 -3.50 -12.11
N LYS A 33 12.73 -3.74 -11.20
CA LYS A 33 11.52 -4.53 -11.47
C LYS A 33 10.26 -3.68 -11.39
N GLY A 34 9.38 -3.82 -12.38
CA GLY A 34 8.11 -3.12 -12.44
C GLY A 34 7.04 -3.75 -11.55
N ILE A 35 6.36 -2.94 -10.73
CA ILE A 35 5.39 -3.38 -9.70
C ILE A 35 4.29 -4.29 -10.25
N TYR A 36 3.67 -3.93 -11.38
CA TYR A 36 2.49 -4.63 -11.91
C TYR A 36 2.81 -5.85 -12.79
N THR A 37 4.04 -6.07 -13.26
CA THR A 37 4.27 -7.14 -14.27
C THR A 37 5.49 -8.00 -14.06
N ASN A 38 6.30 -7.74 -13.04
CA ASN A 38 7.65 -8.31 -12.94
C ASN A 38 8.53 -8.04 -14.16
N TYR A 39 8.17 -7.06 -15.01
CA TYR A 39 9.06 -6.63 -16.09
C TYR A 39 10.35 -6.07 -15.49
N THR A 40 11.49 -6.65 -15.85
CA THR A 40 12.79 -6.25 -15.33
C THR A 40 13.64 -5.58 -16.39
N ILE A 41 14.43 -4.60 -15.98
CA ILE A 41 15.51 -4.02 -16.78
C ILE A 41 16.80 -4.02 -15.95
N THR A 42 17.95 -4.08 -16.61
CA THR A 42 19.24 -3.85 -15.95
C THR A 42 19.69 -2.43 -16.21
N ILE A 43 20.09 -1.71 -15.17
CA ILE A 43 20.64 -0.35 -15.30
C ILE A 43 22.07 -0.29 -14.77
N ASN A 44 22.83 0.72 -15.19
CA ASN A 44 24.09 1.08 -14.57
C ASN A 44 23.82 2.15 -13.49
N PRO A 45 24.02 1.83 -12.19
CA PRO A 45 23.77 2.78 -11.10
C PRO A 45 24.75 3.95 -11.06
N SER A 46 25.86 3.87 -11.81
CA SER A 46 26.84 4.96 -11.94
C SER A 46 26.45 6.02 -12.99
N GLN A 47 25.33 5.82 -13.70
CA GLN A 47 24.81 6.74 -14.72
C GLN A 47 23.44 7.28 -14.30
N ASP A 48 22.97 8.35 -14.95
CA ASP A 48 21.60 8.85 -14.73
C ASP A 48 20.60 7.70 -15.04
N PRO A 49 19.76 7.29 -14.08
CA PRO A 49 18.85 6.18 -14.30
C PRO A 49 17.74 6.53 -15.29
N ARG A 50 17.27 7.79 -15.35
CA ARG A 50 16.08 8.16 -16.16
C ARG A 50 16.26 7.94 -17.66
N PRO A 51 17.39 8.32 -18.31
CA PRO A 51 17.61 7.97 -19.71
C PRO A 51 17.58 6.46 -19.97
N GLN A 52 18.12 5.66 -19.04
CA GLN A 52 18.16 4.19 -19.16
C GLN A 52 16.76 3.59 -19.00
N THR A 53 16.01 4.02 -17.97
CA THR A 53 14.64 3.55 -17.73
C THR A 53 13.72 3.94 -18.89
N ASN A 54 13.81 5.17 -19.39
CA ASN A 54 13.01 5.62 -20.54
C ASN A 54 13.33 4.82 -21.81
N ALA A 55 14.60 4.54 -22.09
CA ALA A 55 15.01 3.75 -23.26
C ALA A 55 14.47 2.31 -23.23
N LEU A 56 14.24 1.77 -22.04
CA LEU A 56 13.72 0.41 -21.82
C LEU A 56 12.25 0.40 -21.39
N ASN A 57 11.51 1.49 -21.63
CA ASN A 57 10.08 1.59 -21.34
C ASN A 57 9.72 1.31 -19.87
N MET A 58 10.54 1.77 -18.94
CA MET A 58 10.28 1.77 -17.50
C MET A 58 9.95 3.20 -17.03
N ASN A 59 8.74 3.38 -16.53
CA ASN A 59 8.17 4.63 -16.04
C ASN A 59 8.06 4.64 -14.51
N CYS A 60 7.68 5.80 -13.96
CA CYS A 60 7.28 5.95 -12.57
C CYS A 60 5.76 5.84 -12.51
N GLU A 61 5.30 4.82 -11.80
CA GLU A 61 3.91 4.68 -11.41
C GLU A 61 3.62 5.55 -10.20
N HIS A 62 2.47 6.20 -10.24
CA HIS A 62 1.86 6.91 -9.12
C HIS A 62 0.69 6.07 -8.64
N SER A 63 0.87 5.23 -7.62
CA SER A 63 -0.22 4.34 -7.17
C SER A 63 -1.45 5.17 -6.78
N TRP A 64 -1.27 6.34 -6.16
CA TRP A 64 -2.29 7.39 -6.16
C TRP A 64 -2.12 8.34 -7.37
N PRO A 65 -3.06 8.40 -8.34
CA PRO A 65 -2.87 9.16 -9.57
C PRO A 65 -2.65 10.67 -9.35
N GLN A 66 -1.79 11.29 -10.16
CA GLN A 66 -1.57 12.75 -10.13
C GLN A 66 -2.85 13.55 -10.39
N SER A 67 -3.74 13.03 -11.26
CA SER A 67 -5.04 13.65 -11.54
C SER A 67 -6.03 13.60 -10.38
N MET A 68 -5.76 12.79 -9.35
CA MET A 68 -6.60 12.61 -8.15
C MET A 68 -6.03 13.34 -6.93
N GLY A 69 -5.15 14.33 -7.12
CA GLY A 69 -4.59 15.15 -6.04
C GLY A 69 -3.08 15.01 -5.82
N ALA A 70 -2.42 14.02 -6.46
CA ALA A 70 -0.96 13.84 -6.35
C ALA A 70 -0.14 14.74 -7.30
N GLY A 71 -0.74 15.73 -7.96
CA GLY A 71 -0.09 16.52 -9.01
C GLY A 71 0.88 17.63 -8.55
N SER A 72 0.91 17.97 -7.25
CA SER A 72 1.73 19.07 -6.70
C SER A 72 2.74 18.57 -5.68
N GLU A 73 3.79 19.35 -5.42
CA GLU A 73 4.71 19.04 -4.34
C GLU A 73 4.09 19.42 -2.97
N PRO A 74 4.38 18.67 -1.89
CA PRO A 74 5.33 17.55 -1.84
C PRO A 74 4.75 16.20 -2.30
N GLN A 75 3.42 16.07 -2.39
CA GLN A 75 2.77 14.77 -2.59
C GLN A 75 3.14 14.09 -3.92
N LYS A 76 3.48 14.86 -4.96
CA LYS A 76 3.90 14.34 -6.26
C LYS A 76 5.15 13.48 -6.19
N SER A 77 6.06 13.82 -5.29
CA SER A 77 7.36 13.17 -5.18
C SER A 77 7.57 12.41 -3.88
N ASP A 78 6.51 12.20 -3.11
CA ASP A 78 6.54 11.29 -1.97
C ASP A 78 6.67 9.84 -2.46
N LEU A 79 7.80 9.20 -2.15
CA LEU A 79 8.17 7.88 -2.64
C LEU A 79 7.32 6.73 -2.10
N HIS A 80 6.55 6.94 -1.02
CA HIS A 80 5.71 5.89 -0.42
C HIS A 80 4.51 5.49 -1.31
N HIS A 81 4.22 6.22 -2.39
CA HIS A 81 3.23 5.83 -3.41
C HIS A 81 3.79 5.79 -4.84
N LEU A 82 5.13 5.90 -4.98
CA LEU A 82 5.79 5.80 -6.28
C LEU A 82 6.41 4.43 -6.46
N TYR A 83 6.33 3.88 -7.67
CA TYR A 83 6.91 2.58 -8.01
C TYR A 83 7.52 2.59 -9.42
N PRO A 84 8.55 1.78 -9.71
CA PRO A 84 8.92 1.45 -11.09
C PRO A 84 7.77 0.67 -11.74
N CYS A 85 7.42 1.01 -12.97
CA CYS A 85 6.41 0.28 -13.73
C CYS A 85 6.68 0.35 -15.22
N ARG A 86 6.48 -0.76 -15.92
CA ARG A 86 6.53 -0.78 -17.38
C ARG A 86 5.54 0.23 -17.97
N GLY A 87 6.00 1.03 -18.93
CA GLY A 87 5.27 2.19 -19.43
C GLY A 87 3.92 1.85 -20.03
N ASN A 88 3.82 0.77 -20.81
CA ASN A 88 2.56 0.34 -21.42
C ASN A 88 1.48 -0.01 -20.37
N VAL A 89 1.90 -0.68 -19.28
CA VAL A 89 1.00 -1.11 -18.21
C VAL A 89 0.61 0.09 -17.35
N ASN A 90 1.55 0.99 -17.06
CA ASN A 90 1.28 2.27 -16.39
C ASN A 90 0.25 3.09 -17.18
N SER A 91 0.40 3.20 -18.50
CA SER A 91 -0.60 3.86 -19.36
C SER A 91 -1.94 3.13 -19.37
N SER A 92 -1.95 1.79 -19.34
CA SER A 92 -3.19 0.99 -19.27
C SER A 92 -3.91 1.20 -17.93
N ARG A 93 -3.17 1.27 -16.83
CA ARG A 93 -3.67 1.54 -15.48
C ARG A 93 -4.25 2.96 -15.40
N GLY A 94 -3.53 3.95 -15.90
CA GLY A 94 -3.98 5.34 -15.94
C GLY A 94 -4.37 5.88 -14.57
N ASN A 95 -5.63 6.27 -14.41
CA ASN A 95 -6.24 6.67 -13.14
C ASN A 95 -7.39 5.76 -12.72
N LYS A 96 -7.45 4.53 -13.24
CA LYS A 96 -8.49 3.56 -12.88
C LYS A 96 -8.37 3.21 -11.38
N PRO A 97 -9.48 3.17 -10.63
CA PRO A 97 -9.48 2.61 -9.29
C PRO A 97 -9.04 1.15 -9.31
N PHE A 98 -8.44 0.73 -8.20
CA PHE A 98 -8.10 -0.65 -7.99
C PHE A 98 -9.33 -1.44 -7.56
N ALA A 99 -9.51 -2.62 -8.15
CA ALA A 99 -10.59 -3.55 -7.82
C ALA A 99 -10.18 -4.96 -8.22
N ASP A 100 -10.80 -5.97 -7.61
CA ASP A 100 -10.84 -7.30 -8.21
C ASP A 100 -11.75 -7.26 -9.45
N ILE A 101 -11.32 -7.89 -10.52
CA ILE A 101 -11.96 -7.96 -11.82
C ILE A 101 -12.42 -9.40 -12.03
N ASN A 102 -13.60 -9.59 -12.61
CA ASN A 102 -14.01 -10.91 -13.03
C ASN A 102 -13.20 -11.30 -14.26
N ASP A 103 -12.54 -12.46 -14.28
CA ASP A 103 -11.72 -12.93 -15.41
C ASP A 103 -12.42 -12.82 -16.78
N ASN A 104 -13.76 -12.93 -16.81
CA ASN A 104 -14.57 -12.82 -18.03
C ASN A 104 -14.80 -11.36 -18.51
N GLU A 105 -14.57 -10.39 -17.64
CA GLU A 105 -14.62 -8.95 -17.91
C GLU A 105 -13.22 -8.38 -18.22
N THR A 106 -12.15 -9.17 -18.06
CA THR A 106 -10.77 -8.72 -18.30
C THR A 106 -10.45 -8.58 -19.77
N ASP A 107 -10.11 -7.36 -20.20
CA ASP A 107 -9.67 -7.07 -21.57
C ASP A 107 -8.25 -7.54 -21.85
N LYS A 108 -7.34 -7.31 -20.87
CA LYS A 108 -5.92 -7.65 -21.00
C LYS A 108 -5.33 -8.11 -19.70
N TRP A 109 -4.57 -9.19 -19.81
CA TRP A 109 -3.75 -9.79 -18.78
C TRP A 109 -2.30 -9.42 -19.06
N TRP A 110 -1.69 -8.58 -18.23
CA TRP A 110 -0.32 -8.09 -18.38
C TRP A 110 0.67 -8.90 -17.54
N ARG A 111 1.73 -9.43 -18.18
CA ARG A 111 2.83 -10.10 -17.48
C ARG A 111 4.14 -9.87 -18.22
N SER A 112 5.20 -9.60 -17.46
CA SER A 112 6.53 -9.27 -17.97
C SER A 112 6.46 -8.23 -19.11
N ASP A 113 7.00 -8.58 -20.28
CA ASP A 113 7.01 -7.73 -21.47
C ASP A 113 5.87 -8.03 -22.46
N TYR A 114 4.84 -8.79 -22.08
CA TYR A 114 3.72 -9.15 -22.94
C TYR A 114 2.35 -8.96 -22.27
N TYR A 115 1.29 -9.22 -23.04
CA TYR A 115 -0.07 -9.36 -22.52
C TYR A 115 -0.84 -10.43 -23.30
N GLU A 116 -1.88 -10.96 -22.68
CA GLU A 116 -2.86 -11.88 -23.29
C GLU A 116 -4.24 -11.21 -23.29
N THR A 117 -5.13 -11.59 -24.22
CA THR A 117 -6.52 -11.10 -24.30
C THR A 117 -7.55 -12.20 -24.03
N SER A 118 -7.06 -13.33 -23.55
CA SER A 118 -7.86 -14.47 -23.08
C SER A 118 -7.35 -14.86 -21.71
N ILE A 119 -8.20 -15.46 -20.88
CA ILE A 119 -7.85 -15.93 -19.54
C ILE A 119 -6.59 -16.83 -19.62
N PRO A 120 -5.49 -16.48 -18.94
CA PRO A 120 -4.26 -17.25 -18.96
C PRO A 120 -4.46 -18.66 -18.39
N SER A 121 -3.87 -19.65 -19.07
CA SER A 121 -3.96 -21.06 -18.63
C SER A 121 -3.02 -21.44 -17.49
N GLN A 122 -2.06 -20.57 -17.18
CA GLN A 122 -1.01 -20.78 -16.17
C GLN A 122 -0.52 -19.43 -15.65
N TYR A 123 -0.02 -19.43 -14.41
CA TYR A 123 0.50 -18.24 -13.73
C TYR A 123 -0.50 -17.09 -13.64
N ILE A 124 -1.80 -17.37 -13.58
CA ILE A 124 -2.86 -16.35 -13.58
C ILE A 124 -2.64 -15.29 -12.49
N ASN A 125 -2.23 -15.70 -11.29
CA ASN A 125 -1.89 -14.82 -10.17
C ASN A 125 -0.68 -13.88 -10.41
N GLU A 126 0.11 -14.12 -11.46
CA GLU A 126 1.25 -13.28 -11.85
C GLU A 126 0.89 -12.23 -12.91
N PHE A 127 -0.37 -12.15 -13.33
CA PHE A 127 -0.85 -11.15 -14.27
C PHE A 127 -1.50 -9.97 -13.52
N SER A 128 -1.35 -8.77 -14.07
CA SER A 128 -2.25 -7.66 -13.74
C SER A 128 -3.31 -7.52 -14.82
N GLU A 129 -4.50 -7.14 -14.41
CA GLU A 129 -5.68 -7.13 -15.26
C GLU A 129 -6.19 -5.72 -15.45
N VAL A 130 -6.80 -5.49 -16.61
CA VAL A 130 -7.51 -4.25 -16.88
C VAL A 130 -8.86 -4.59 -17.49
N ASP A 131 -9.87 -3.93 -16.97
CA ASP A 131 -11.23 -3.87 -17.52
C ASP A 131 -11.45 -2.40 -17.92
N ASN A 132 -11.35 -2.13 -19.21
CA ASN A 132 -11.53 -0.78 -19.76
C ASN A 132 -13.00 -0.41 -19.89
N ASP A 133 -13.89 -1.40 -19.96
CA ASP A 133 -15.33 -1.18 -20.08
C ASP A 133 -15.90 -0.61 -18.76
N ASN A 134 -15.46 -1.13 -17.62
CA ASN A 134 -15.84 -0.62 -16.29
C ASN A 134 -14.76 0.27 -15.65
N GLY A 135 -13.61 0.45 -16.30
CA GLY A 135 -12.55 1.34 -15.85
C GLY A 135 -11.86 0.89 -14.58
N LYS A 136 -11.54 -0.41 -14.43
CA LYS A 136 -10.86 -1.00 -13.27
C LYS A 136 -9.48 -1.52 -13.62
N PHE A 137 -8.62 -1.60 -12.61
CA PHE A 137 -7.31 -2.25 -12.72
C PHE A 137 -7.06 -3.16 -11.52
N GLU A 138 -6.63 -4.38 -11.77
CA GLU A 138 -6.26 -5.34 -10.75
C GLU A 138 -4.75 -5.61 -10.85
N PRO A 139 -3.96 -5.35 -9.79
CA PRO A 139 -2.56 -5.68 -9.79
C PRO A 139 -2.36 -7.18 -9.54
N ARG A 140 -1.14 -7.69 -9.73
CA ARG A 140 -0.79 -9.09 -9.41
C ARG A 140 -1.05 -9.38 -7.93
N GLU A 141 -1.37 -10.63 -7.61
CA GLU A 141 -1.76 -11.04 -6.26
C GLU A 141 -0.72 -10.67 -5.19
N ASP A 142 0.56 -10.84 -5.49
CA ASP A 142 1.70 -10.65 -4.58
C ASP A 142 2.10 -9.18 -4.34
N VAL A 143 1.33 -8.23 -4.87
CA VAL A 143 1.53 -6.78 -4.64
C VAL A 143 0.25 -6.05 -4.27
N LYS A 144 -0.88 -6.77 -4.14
CA LYS A 144 -2.19 -6.20 -3.80
C LYS A 144 -2.13 -5.45 -2.46
N GLY A 145 -1.44 -6.01 -1.47
CA GLY A 145 -1.21 -5.41 -0.16
C GLY A 145 -0.31 -4.18 -0.21
N ASN A 146 0.75 -4.21 -1.01
CA ASN A 146 1.66 -3.07 -1.21
C ASN A 146 0.89 -1.86 -1.74
N ILE A 147 0.05 -2.09 -2.76
CA ILE A 147 -0.80 -1.07 -3.36
C ILE A 147 -1.82 -0.56 -2.34
N ALA A 148 -2.48 -1.46 -1.61
CA ALA A 148 -3.41 -1.09 -0.54
C ALA A 148 -2.78 -0.14 0.48
N ARG A 149 -1.65 -0.52 1.09
CA ARG A 149 -0.94 0.30 2.08
C ARG A 149 -0.45 1.63 1.52
N SER A 150 -0.13 1.70 0.23
CA SER A 150 0.25 2.94 -0.46
C SER A 150 -0.94 3.89 -0.66
N ILE A 151 -2.11 3.35 -1.02
CA ILE A 151 -3.33 4.14 -1.19
C ILE A 151 -3.84 4.65 0.16
N PHE A 152 -3.90 3.79 1.18
CA PHE A 152 -4.25 4.20 2.54
C PHE A 152 -3.28 5.25 3.09
N TYR A 153 -1.97 5.10 2.83
CA TYR A 153 -0.97 6.12 3.14
C TYR A 153 -1.28 7.46 2.49
N PHE A 154 -1.40 7.49 1.17
CA PHE A 154 -1.57 8.75 0.44
C PHE A 154 -2.83 9.47 0.92
N TYR A 155 -3.96 8.76 0.96
CA TYR A 155 -5.24 9.33 1.36
C TYR A 155 -5.21 9.84 2.80
N THR A 156 -4.53 9.15 3.72
CA THR A 156 -4.41 9.58 5.12
C THR A 156 -3.51 10.81 5.28
N ILE A 157 -2.35 10.85 4.61
CA ILE A 157 -1.33 11.89 4.78
C ILE A 157 -1.64 13.17 3.99
N TYR A 158 -2.27 13.00 2.84
CA TYR A 158 -2.63 14.07 1.90
C TYR A 158 -4.14 14.24 1.79
N ASN A 159 -4.89 13.95 2.86
CA ASN A 159 -6.36 14.01 2.91
C ASN A 159 -6.95 15.36 2.47
N ASN A 160 -6.18 16.45 2.57
CA ASN A 160 -6.60 17.79 2.20
C ASN A 160 -6.59 18.05 0.69
N VAL A 161 -5.97 17.16 -0.09
CA VAL A 161 -5.90 17.24 -1.57
C VAL A 161 -6.33 15.95 -2.27
N ALA A 162 -6.39 14.84 -1.55
CA ALA A 162 -6.80 13.55 -2.09
C ALA A 162 -8.29 13.55 -2.48
N ASP A 163 -8.60 13.06 -3.67
CA ASP A 163 -9.98 12.82 -4.10
C ASP A 163 -10.65 11.73 -3.22
N GLN A 164 -11.67 12.16 -2.47
CA GLN A 164 -12.47 11.30 -1.59
C GLN A 164 -13.19 10.19 -2.37
N SER A 165 -13.82 10.53 -3.49
CA SER A 165 -14.63 9.58 -4.28
C SER A 165 -13.74 8.49 -4.86
N PHE A 166 -12.52 8.86 -5.27
CA PHE A 166 -11.53 7.91 -5.76
C PHE A 166 -11.12 6.91 -4.66
N PHE A 167 -11.02 7.33 -3.40
CA PHE A 167 -10.72 6.41 -2.30
C PHE A 167 -11.91 5.52 -1.94
N ASP A 168 -13.10 6.10 -1.79
CA ASP A 168 -14.26 5.40 -1.24
C ASP A 168 -14.69 4.19 -2.09
N ILE A 169 -14.57 4.28 -3.42
CA ILE A 169 -14.95 3.19 -4.34
C ILE A 169 -14.06 1.94 -4.25
N GLN A 170 -12.84 2.07 -3.70
CA GLN A 170 -11.85 0.97 -3.61
C GLN A 170 -11.48 0.62 -2.18
N LYS A 171 -11.89 1.43 -1.19
CA LYS A 171 -11.51 1.29 0.23
C LYS A 171 -11.72 -0.12 0.78
N GLU A 172 -12.88 -0.71 0.52
CA GLU A 172 -13.23 -2.06 1.01
C GLU A 172 -12.33 -3.14 0.37
N THR A 173 -12.14 -3.08 -0.96
CA THR A 173 -11.26 -4.00 -1.69
C THR A 173 -9.81 -3.88 -1.21
N LEU A 174 -9.29 -2.66 -1.06
CA LEU A 174 -7.93 -2.44 -0.56
C LEU A 174 -7.74 -2.99 0.85
N TYR A 175 -8.77 -2.93 1.71
CA TYR A 175 -8.67 -3.54 3.04
C TYR A 175 -8.67 -5.07 3.00
N THR A 176 -9.43 -5.67 2.08
CA THR A 176 -9.34 -7.12 1.81
C THR A 176 -7.93 -7.49 1.36
N TRP A 177 -7.39 -6.80 0.36
CA TRP A 177 -6.03 -7.00 -0.13
C TRP A 177 -4.96 -6.84 0.95
N HIS A 178 -5.08 -5.84 1.82
CA HIS A 178 -4.16 -5.66 2.95
C HIS A 178 -4.14 -6.87 3.91
N LYS A 179 -5.27 -7.56 4.10
CA LYS A 179 -5.35 -8.75 4.95
C LYS A 179 -4.81 -10.00 4.25
N GLU A 180 -5.05 -10.11 2.93
CA GLU A 180 -4.68 -11.28 2.12
C GLU A 180 -3.21 -11.26 1.70
N ASP A 181 -2.64 -10.06 1.53
CA ASP A 181 -1.23 -9.82 1.26
C ASP A 181 -0.63 -8.91 2.37
N PRO A 182 -0.28 -9.48 3.54
CA PRO A 182 0.30 -8.74 4.65
C PRO A 182 1.65 -8.11 4.30
N ALA A 183 1.99 -7.02 5.00
CA ALA A 183 3.29 -6.38 4.85
C ALA A 183 4.43 -7.38 5.09
N ASN A 184 5.38 -7.42 4.17
CA ASN A 184 6.52 -8.33 4.24
C ASN A 184 7.86 -7.60 4.46
N GLU A 185 8.93 -8.37 4.62
CA GLU A 185 10.28 -7.84 4.89
C GLU A 185 10.74 -6.87 3.80
N LYS A 186 10.44 -7.12 2.52
CA LYS A 186 10.83 -6.22 1.43
C LYS A 186 10.13 -4.87 1.51
N GLU A 187 8.85 -4.85 1.90
CA GLU A 187 8.14 -3.59 2.14
C GLU A 187 8.68 -2.85 3.35
N LEU A 188 9.06 -3.57 4.41
CA LEU A 188 9.67 -2.99 5.60
C LEU A 188 11.02 -2.34 5.26
N GLU A 189 11.88 -3.06 4.53
CA GLU A 189 13.15 -2.54 4.03
C GLU A 189 12.93 -1.32 3.13
N ARG A 190 12.01 -1.41 2.18
CA ARG A 190 11.69 -0.32 1.25
C ARG A 190 11.19 0.91 2.00
N THR A 191 10.31 0.76 2.98
CA THR A 191 9.74 1.91 3.69
C THR A 191 10.80 2.64 4.52
N TYR A 192 11.75 1.92 5.12
CA TYR A 192 12.87 2.54 5.84
C TYR A 192 13.92 3.14 4.89
N ALA A 193 14.16 2.52 3.73
CA ALA A 193 15.02 3.09 2.69
C ALA A 193 14.44 4.44 2.20
N ILE A 194 13.13 4.50 1.95
CA ILE A 194 12.43 5.76 1.61
C ILE A 194 12.53 6.76 2.76
N ALA A 195 12.29 6.33 4.00
CA ALA A 195 12.33 7.18 5.17
C ALA A 195 13.64 7.98 5.26
N SER A 196 14.78 7.36 4.93
CA SER A 196 16.10 8.04 4.92
C SER A 196 16.17 9.27 3.99
N TYR A 197 15.29 9.34 2.98
CA TYR A 197 15.15 10.47 2.06
C TYR A 197 13.95 11.38 2.39
N GLN A 198 13.10 11.01 3.35
CA GLN A 198 11.86 11.70 3.72
C GLN A 198 11.76 11.88 5.24
N ASN A 199 12.71 12.61 5.81
CA ASN A 199 12.76 13.00 7.23
C ASN A 199 12.79 11.82 8.24
N ASN A 200 13.27 10.65 7.84
CA ASN A 200 13.23 9.40 8.62
C ASN A 200 11.80 8.98 8.99
N ILE A 201 10.84 9.26 8.11
CA ILE A 201 9.43 8.92 8.30
C ILE A 201 9.05 7.72 7.40
N PRO A 202 8.79 6.52 7.98
CA PRO A 202 8.28 5.38 7.24
C PRO A 202 6.76 5.51 6.98
N ASN A 203 6.23 4.66 6.11
CA ASN A 203 4.80 4.50 5.92
C ASN A 203 4.23 3.74 7.15
N PRO A 204 3.38 4.38 7.98
CA PRO A 204 2.87 3.76 9.20
C PRO A 204 2.02 2.52 8.94
N PHE A 205 1.43 2.38 7.75
CA PHE A 205 0.62 1.22 7.38
C PHE A 205 1.44 -0.03 7.03
N ILE A 206 2.75 0.14 6.79
CA ILE A 206 3.71 -0.97 6.65
C ILE A 206 4.24 -1.39 8.02
N ILE A 207 4.44 -0.43 8.94
CA ILE A 207 4.99 -0.70 10.28
C ILE A 207 3.94 -1.30 11.23
N ASP A 208 2.67 -0.91 11.08
CA ASP A 208 1.56 -1.37 11.93
C ASP A 208 0.41 -1.90 11.07
N SER A 209 0.31 -3.22 10.99
CA SER A 209 -0.70 -3.92 10.21
C SER A 209 -2.14 -3.68 10.70
N THR A 210 -2.33 -3.25 11.95
CA THR A 210 -3.66 -2.98 12.53
C THR A 210 -4.19 -1.60 12.17
N LEU A 211 -3.31 -0.69 11.71
CA LEU A 211 -3.62 0.72 11.63
C LEU A 211 -4.75 1.04 10.64
N ILE A 212 -4.82 0.35 9.50
CA ILE A 212 -5.92 0.51 8.53
C ILE A 212 -7.26 0.21 9.21
N LYS A 213 -7.34 -0.91 9.94
CA LYS A 213 -8.55 -1.30 10.65
C LYS A 213 -8.92 -0.25 11.69
N ARG A 214 -7.96 0.19 12.50
CA ARG A 214 -8.20 1.17 13.59
C ARG A 214 -8.71 2.52 13.09
N ILE A 215 -8.29 2.97 11.91
CA ILE A 215 -8.73 4.26 11.35
C ILE A 215 -10.05 4.13 10.59
N TRP A 216 -10.21 3.10 9.76
CA TRP A 216 -11.24 3.09 8.71
C TRP A 216 -12.36 2.06 8.91
N PHE A 217 -12.13 1.02 9.73
CA PHE A 217 -13.03 -0.14 9.83
C PHE A 217 -13.42 -0.48 11.27
N LEU A 218 -12.92 0.27 12.25
CA LEU A 218 -13.35 0.13 13.63
C LEU A 218 -14.58 0.99 13.84
N ASN A 219 -15.77 0.37 13.80
CA ASN A 219 -17.00 1.06 14.14
C ASN A 219 -17.08 1.26 15.66
N CYS A 220 -17.22 2.50 16.10
CA CYS A 220 -17.36 2.91 17.50
C CYS A 220 -18.71 2.43 18.14
N TYR A 221 -19.43 1.47 17.52
CA TYR A 221 -20.79 0.99 17.87
C TYR A 221 -20.90 -0.49 18.26
N GLU A 222 -19.79 -1.19 18.51
CA GLU A 222 -19.89 -2.31 19.44
C GLU A 222 -20.07 -1.70 20.85
N ASN A 223 -21.31 -1.58 21.30
CA ASN A 223 -21.63 -1.23 22.70
C ASN A 223 -21.11 -2.36 23.61
N ALA A 224 -19.81 -2.41 23.82
CA ALA A 224 -19.20 -3.31 24.78
C ALA A 224 -19.32 -2.62 26.15
N ASN A 225 -20.40 -2.91 26.89
CA ASN A 225 -20.47 -2.51 28.29
C ASN A 225 -19.55 -3.43 29.12
N SER A 226 -18.99 -2.90 30.21
CA SER A 226 -18.03 -3.60 31.06
C SER A 226 -18.54 -4.96 31.58
N GLN A 227 -19.85 -5.11 31.74
CA GLN A 227 -20.46 -6.37 32.20
C GLN A 227 -20.51 -7.44 31.10
N LEU A 228 -20.76 -7.06 29.85
CA LEU A 228 -20.68 -7.96 28.70
C LEU A 228 -19.24 -8.44 28.45
N ILE A 229 -18.26 -7.58 28.75
CA ILE A 229 -16.84 -7.91 28.59
C ILE A 229 -16.36 -8.84 29.73
N ILE A 230 -16.78 -8.56 30.97
CA ILE A 230 -16.50 -9.41 32.14
C ILE A 230 -17.18 -10.79 32.00
N GLU A 231 -18.44 -10.85 31.54
CA GLU A 231 -19.12 -12.13 31.29
C GLU A 231 -18.45 -12.94 30.17
N ASN A 232 -17.84 -12.29 29.18
CA ASN A 232 -17.09 -12.98 28.13
C ASN A 232 -15.71 -13.49 28.62
N ILE A 233 -15.07 -12.78 29.56
CA ILE A 233 -13.81 -13.20 30.23
C ILE A 233 -14.04 -14.33 31.24
N ILE A 234 -15.15 -14.31 31.97
CA ILE A 234 -15.46 -15.30 33.01
C ILE A 234 -16.05 -16.60 32.42
N ASN A 235 -16.91 -16.50 31.40
CA ASN A 235 -17.51 -17.69 30.78
C ASN A 235 -16.54 -18.43 29.84
N ASN A 236 -15.57 -17.73 29.26
CA ASN A 236 -14.45 -18.36 28.56
C ASN A 236 -13.24 -18.45 29.51
N ASN A 237 -13.18 -19.50 30.35
CA ASN A 237 -12.05 -19.85 31.23
C ASN A 237 -10.71 -20.08 30.48
N PHE A 238 -10.29 -19.14 29.65
CA PHE A 238 -9.16 -19.17 28.74
C PHE A 238 -8.67 -17.73 28.59
N PHE A 239 -7.83 -17.28 29.50
CA PHE A 239 -6.81 -16.34 29.07
C PHE A 239 -5.89 -17.11 28.12
N ASP A 240 -6.02 -16.82 26.83
CA ASP A 240 -5.12 -17.32 25.82
C ASP A 240 -3.89 -16.39 25.78
N SER A 241 -2.75 -16.90 26.22
CA SER A 241 -1.46 -16.20 26.21
C SER A 241 -0.89 -15.97 24.80
N ASN A 242 -1.70 -16.14 23.75
CA ASN A 242 -1.32 -16.05 22.34
C ASN A 242 -1.90 -14.81 21.64
N VAL A 243 -2.65 -13.95 22.34
CA VAL A 243 -3.15 -12.70 21.75
C VAL A 243 -2.11 -11.60 21.90
N ASP A 244 -1.36 -11.44 20.83
CA ASP A 244 -0.36 -10.42 20.63
C ASP A 244 -0.87 -9.50 19.50
N VAL A 245 -1.42 -8.34 19.86
CA VAL A 245 -2.10 -7.44 18.91
C VAL A 245 -1.13 -6.59 18.10
N ASN A 246 0.17 -6.68 18.38
CA ASN A 246 1.21 -6.02 17.60
C ASN A 246 2.16 -7.02 16.90
N SER A 247 1.97 -8.32 17.12
CA SER A 247 2.70 -9.44 16.52
C SER A 247 4.21 -9.46 16.84
N ASP A 248 4.64 -8.90 17.98
CA ASP A 248 6.04 -8.87 18.44
C ASP A 248 6.52 -10.15 19.16
N THR A 249 5.66 -11.18 19.19
CA THR A 249 5.80 -12.50 19.80
C THR A 249 5.83 -12.51 21.35
N LYS A 250 5.48 -11.40 22.01
CA LYS A 250 5.43 -11.28 23.47
C LYS A 250 4.15 -10.58 23.91
N VAL A 251 3.29 -11.30 24.64
CA VAL A 251 2.14 -10.67 25.29
C VAL A 251 2.61 -9.67 26.36
N ASP A 252 2.31 -8.40 26.16
CA ASP A 252 2.80 -7.31 27.00
C ASP A 252 1.69 -6.36 27.48
N LEU A 253 2.14 -5.29 28.15
CA LEU A 253 1.25 -4.32 28.76
C LEU A 253 0.43 -3.54 27.73
N PHE A 254 0.84 -3.41 26.46
CA PHE A 254 0.06 -2.76 25.40
C PHE A 254 -1.09 -3.64 24.90
N ASP A 255 -0.90 -4.95 24.78
CA ASP A 255 -1.99 -5.90 24.49
C ASP A 255 -3.03 -5.87 25.61
N LEU A 256 -2.55 -5.82 26.85
CA LEU A 256 -3.37 -5.73 28.04
C LEU A 256 -4.05 -4.36 28.18
N ILE A 257 -3.38 -3.24 27.87
CA ILE A 257 -3.94 -1.88 27.91
C ILE A 257 -4.94 -1.67 26.76
N TYR A 258 -4.74 -2.24 25.58
CA TYR A 258 -5.77 -2.28 24.53
C TYR A 258 -7.00 -3.05 25.00
N THR A 259 -6.77 -4.19 25.65
CA THR A 259 -7.83 -5.05 26.22
C THR A 259 -8.58 -4.35 27.36
N ILE A 260 -7.89 -3.63 28.24
CA ILE A 260 -8.42 -2.94 29.44
C ILE A 260 -8.98 -1.54 29.12
N ASN A 261 -8.40 -0.76 28.19
CA ASN A 261 -8.96 0.53 27.77
C ASN A 261 -10.22 0.37 26.89
N ARG A 262 -10.36 -0.76 26.19
CA ARG A 262 -11.66 -1.18 25.65
C ARG A 262 -12.72 -1.31 26.75
N GLU A 263 -12.31 -1.61 27.98
CA GLU A 263 -13.19 -1.79 29.15
C GLU A 263 -13.34 -0.53 30.03
N SER A 264 -12.52 0.52 29.87
CA SER A 264 -12.47 1.61 30.88
C SER A 264 -12.16 3.05 30.40
N SER A 265 -12.41 3.38 29.13
CA SER A 265 -12.55 4.78 28.65
C SER A 265 -11.29 5.67 28.73
N GLY A 266 -10.17 5.20 28.17
CA GLY A 266 -8.95 6.01 27.94
C GLY A 266 -8.49 5.94 26.48
N ASP A 267 -8.34 7.11 25.84
CA ASP A 267 -8.27 7.30 24.39
C ASP A 267 -7.09 6.58 23.70
N ALA A 268 -7.42 5.49 23.00
CA ALA A 268 -6.65 5.07 21.83
C ALA A 268 -6.88 6.08 20.70
N TYR A 269 -5.87 6.32 19.87
CA TYR A 269 -5.95 7.24 18.74
C TYR A 269 -6.92 6.72 17.66
N PHE A 270 -8.21 6.92 17.92
CA PHE A 270 -9.31 6.77 16.97
C PHE A 270 -9.71 8.18 16.53
N ILE A 271 -9.75 8.44 15.23
CA ILE A 271 -10.44 9.60 14.70
C ILE A 271 -11.83 9.10 14.29
N CYS A 272 -12.81 9.13 15.20
CA CYS A 272 -14.23 9.03 14.84
C CYS A 272 -14.64 10.47 14.39
N ASN A 273 -15.18 10.62 13.17
CA ASN A 273 -15.89 11.85 12.76
C ASN A 273 -17.33 11.81 13.27
#